data_AF-A0A0Q5ZG49-F1
#
_entry.id   AF-A0A0Q5ZG49-F1
#
_cell.length_a   1.000
_cell.length_b   1.000
_cell.length_c   1.000
_cell.angle_alpha   90.00
_cell.angle_beta   90.00
_cell.angle_gamma   90.00
#
_symmetry.space_group_name_H-M   'P 1'
#
loop_
_entity.id
_entity.type
_entity.pdbx_description
1 polymer ?
#
loop_
_entity_poly.entity_id
_entity_poly.type
_entity_poly.pdbx_seq_one_letter_code
_entity_poly.pdbx_strand_id
1 'polypeptide(L)' 'MKIIEIKADSFFEMLKLRGASMWEIFALMIDGEEKEIIFLTEENTILFNYILPSNQEKLDEDRKEFSKQFSEKLSHLN' A
#
# COMPACT_ATOMS: atom_id res chain seq x y z
N MET A 1 3.53 -3.75 -17.23
CA MET A 1 2.56 -3.43 -16.16
C MET A 1 2.07 -4.74 -15.55
N LYS A 2 2.28 -4.92 -14.24
CA LYS A 2 1.85 -6.12 -13.50
C LYS A 2 0.73 -5.74 -12.55
N ILE A 3 -0.27 -6.61 -12.41
CA ILE A 3 -1.35 -6.42 -11.44
C ILE A 3 -1.11 -7.41 -10.29
N ILE A 4 -1.18 -6.93 -9.06
CA ILE A 4 -1.01 -7.68 -7.83
C ILE A 4 -2.27 -7.49 -7.00
N GLU A 5 -2.93 -8.59 -6.68
CA GLU A 5 -4.08 -8.58 -5.79
C GLU A 5 -3.63 -8.94 -4.37
N ILE A 6 -3.94 -8.06 -3.42
CA ILE A 6 -3.53 -8.21 -2.02
C ILE A 6 -4.76 -8.20 -1.12
N LYS A 7 -4.88 -9.21 -0.27
CA LYS A 7 -5.86 -9.20 0.82
C LYS A 7 -5.47 -8.14 1.83
N ALA A 8 -6.26 -7.08 1.95
CA ALA A 8 -5.97 -5.95 2.82
C ALA A 8 -5.77 -6.43 4.27
N ASP A 9 -6.68 -7.27 4.77
CA ASP A 9 -6.63 -7.79 6.13
C ASP A 9 -5.34 -8.58 6.40
N SER A 10 -5.05 -9.59 5.58
CA SER A 10 -3.82 -10.38 5.67
C SER A 10 -2.55 -9.55 5.49
N PHE A 11 -2.60 -8.49 4.69
CA PHE A 11 -1.47 -7.58 4.49
C PHE A 11 -1.21 -6.75 5.74
N PHE A 12 -2.24 -6.15 6.34
CA PHE A 12 -2.10 -5.41 7.60
C PHE A 12 -1.65 -6.32 8.75
N GLU A 13 -2.14 -7.55 8.83
CA GLU A 13 -1.63 -8.53 9.78
C GLU A 13 -0.16 -8.85 9.54
N MET A 14 0.25 -9.07 8.28
CA MET A 14 1.66 -9.29 7.93
C MET A 14 2.54 -8.12 8.36
N LEU A 15 2.10 -6.87 8.14
CA LEU A 15 2.82 -5.67 8.57
C LEU A 15 3.00 -5.64 10.09
N LYS A 16 1.93 -5.91 10.85
CA LYS A 16 1.97 -5.98 12.32
C LYS A 16 2.93 -7.07 12.81
N LEU A 17 2.88 -8.26 12.20
CA LEU A 17 3.75 -9.38 12.55
C LEU A 17 5.23 -9.11 12.26
N ARG A 18 5.53 -8.44 11.15
CA ARG A 18 6.90 -8.10 10.76
C ARG A 18 7.41 -6.81 11.41
N GLY A 19 6.54 -6.04 12.08
CA GLY A 19 6.87 -4.70 12.56
C GLY A 19 7.31 -3.75 11.44
N ALA A 20 6.84 -4.00 10.21
CA ALA A 20 7.24 -3.29 9.01
C ALA A 20 6.13 -2.34 8.55
N SER A 21 6.52 -1.25 7.90
CA SER A 21 5.60 -0.29 7.31
C SER A 21 5.15 -0.73 5.91
N MET A 22 3.92 -0.39 5.52
CA MET A 22 3.41 -0.62 4.16
C MET A 22 4.39 -0.13 3.08
N TRP A 23 4.97 1.06 3.30
CA TRP A 23 5.97 1.68 2.42
C TRP A 23 7.26 0.88 2.28
N GLU A 24 7.70 0.19 3.34
CA GLU A 24 8.89 -0.65 3.27
C GLU A 24 8.63 -1.85 2.36
N ILE A 25 7.45 -2.48 2.47
CA ILE A 25 7.05 -3.56 1.58
C ILE A 25 6.93 -3.06 0.13
N PHE A 26 6.36 -1.88 -0.07
CA PHE A 26 6.24 -1.27 -1.39
C PHE A 26 7.60 -0.97 -2.00
N ALA A 27 8.54 -0.41 -1.23
CA ALA A 27 9.90 -0.16 -1.68
C ALA A 27 10.62 -1.45 -2.10
N LEU A 28 10.41 -2.55 -1.38
CA LEU A 28 10.94 -3.87 -1.75
C LEU A 28 10.31 -4.44 -3.02
N MET A 29 9.10 -3.99 -3.38
CA MET A 29 8.44 -4.38 -4.63
C MET A 29 8.82 -3.50 -5.82
N ILE A 30 9.54 -2.39 -5.62
CA ILE A 30 10.03 -1.56 -6.74
C ILE A 30 11.14 -2.32 -7.46
N ASP A 31 10.92 -2.56 -8.75
CA ASP A 31 11.82 -3.34 -9.61
C ASP A 31 12.08 -2.61 -10.95
N GLY A 32 11.80 -1.30 -11.02
CA GLY A 32 11.85 -0.54 -12.27
C GLY A 32 10.60 -0.65 -13.15
N GLU A 33 9.61 -1.47 -12.78
CA GLU A 33 8.31 -1.59 -13.45
C GLU A 33 7.17 -1.06 -12.60
N GLU A 34 6.19 -0.40 -13.25
CA GLU A 34 4.93 0.00 -12.63
C GLU A 34 4.06 -1.23 -12.34
N LYS A 35 3.58 -1.30 -11.09
CA LYS A 35 2.71 -2.39 -10.61
C LYS A 35 1.42 -1.80 -10.05
N GLU A 36 0.30 -2.39 -10.40
CA GLU A 36 -0.98 -2.02 -9.80
C GLU A 36 -1.28 -2.99 -8.66
N ILE A 37 -1.43 -2.46 -7.45
CA ILE A 37 -1.76 -3.19 -6.24
C ILE A 37 -3.25 -3.00 -5.96
N ILE A 38 -4.02 -4.06 -6.10
CA ILE A 38 -5.45 -4.06 -5.82
C ILE A 38 -5.66 -4.65 -4.43
N PHE A 39 -6.07 -3.80 -3.50
CA PHE A 39 -6.44 -4.24 -2.16
C PHE A 39 -7.86 -4.78 -2.17
N LEU A 40 -7.98 -6.06 -1.82
CA LEU A 40 -9.22 -6.81 -1.73
C LEU A 40 -9.61 -7.05 -0.27
N THR A 41 -10.90 -7.09 0.04
CA THR A 41 -11.42 -7.67 1.28
C THR A 41 -11.21 -9.19 1.31
N GLU A 42 -11.42 -9.82 2.47
CA GLU A 42 -11.48 -11.29 2.57
C GLU A 42 -12.44 -11.91 1.56
N GLU A 43 -13.58 -11.24 1.30
CA GLU A 43 -14.61 -11.64 0.35
C GLU A 43 -14.25 -11.39 -1.13
N ASN A 44 -12.99 -11.08 -1.46
CA ASN A 44 -12.52 -10.74 -2.81
C ASN A 44 -13.16 -9.46 -3.41
N THR A 45 -13.67 -8.56 -2.58
CA THR A 45 -14.20 -7.27 -3.05
C THR A 45 -13.10 -6.21 -3.08
N ILE A 46 -13.01 -5.42 -4.15
CA ILE A 46 -12.03 -4.34 -4.27
C ILE A 46 -12.33 -3.25 -3.24
N LEU A 47 -11.39 -3.00 -2.32
CA LEU A 47 -11.43 -1.87 -1.40
C LEU A 47 -10.85 -0.62 -2.06
N PHE A 48 -9.64 -0.75 -2.60
CA PHE A 48 -8.94 0.32 -3.30
C PHE A 48 -7.81 -0.24 -4.15
N ASN A 49 -7.43 0.49 -5.19
CA ASN A 49 -6.26 0.21 -6.02
C ASN A 49 -5.18 1.27 -5.76
N TYR A 50 -3.94 0.82 -5.68
CA TYR A 50 -2.76 1.67 -5.51
C TYR A 50 -1.77 1.35 -6.62
N ILE A 51 -1.34 2.36 -7.37
CA ILE A 51 -0.33 2.18 -8.40
C ILE A 51 1.03 2.37 -7.76
N LEU A 52 1.75 1.27 -7.59
CA LEU A 52 3.13 1.28 -7.14
C LEU A 52 4.00 1.88 -8.26
N PRO A 53 4.68 3.02 -8.00
CA PRO A 53 5.55 3.62 -8.98
C PRO A 53 6.74 2.71 -9.27
N SER A 54 7.29 2.84 -10.47
CA SER A 54 8.51 2.14 -10.89
C SER A 54 9.78 2.64 -10.20
N ASN A 55 9.72 3.76 -9.47
CA ASN A 55 10.89 4.41 -8.88
C ASN A 55 10.64 4.86 -7.44
N GLN A 56 11.68 4.79 -6.62
CA GLN A 56 11.59 5.04 -5.17
C GLN A 56 11.35 6.51 -4.81
N GLU A 57 11.79 7.46 -5.65
CA GLU A 57 11.48 8.89 -5.46
C GLU A 57 9.98 9.16 -5.42
N LYS A 58 9.24 8.66 -6.42
CA LYS A 58 7.78 8.80 -6.46
C LYS A 58 7.09 8.15 -5.26
N LEU A 59 7.61 6.99 -4.82
CA LEU A 59 7.09 6.32 -3.64
C LEU A 59 7.25 7.17 -2.37
N ASP A 60 8.38 7.88 -2.21
CA ASP A 60 8.59 8.76 -1.06
C ASP A 60 7.71 10.02 -1.12
N GLU A 61 7.45 10.54 -2.32
CA GLU A 61 6.48 11.63 -2.53
C GLU A 61 5.06 11.18 -2.16
N ASP A 62 4.61 10.04 -2.69
CA ASP A 62 3.33 9.41 -2.33
C ASP A 62 3.24 9.18 -0.82
N ARG A 63 4.31 8.70 -0.19
CA ARG A 63 4.36 8.50 1.27
C ARG A 63 4.11 9.79 2.04
N LYS A 64 4.72 10.89 1.62
CA LYS A 64 4.55 12.21 2.27
C LYS A 64 3.13 12.72 2.12
N GLU A 65 2.55 12.62 0.91
CA GLU A 65 1.17 13.03 0.66
C GLU A 65 0.17 12.14 1.40
N PHE A 66 0.39 10.84 1.37
CA PHE A 66 -0.47 9.85 2.02
C PHE A 66 -0.38 9.95 3.53
N SER A 67 0.79 10.13 4.13
CA SER A 67 0.92 10.32 5.58
C SER A 67 0.13 11.55 6.07
N LYS A 68 0.07 12.60 5.24
CA LYS A 68 -0.70 13.80 5.53
C LYS A 68 -2.22 13.52 5.46
N GLN A 69 -2.69 12.91 4.38
CA GLN A 69 -4.12 12.62 4.19
C GLN A 69 -4.64 11.47 5.09
N PHE A 70 -3.80 10.50 5.40
CA PHE A 70 -4.18 9.32 6.17
C PHE A 70 -4.18 9.60 7.67
N SER A 71 -3.30 10.47 8.17
CA SER A 71 -3.37 10.96 9.56
C SER A 71 -4.70 11.68 9.84
N GLU A 72 -5.25 12.40 8.86
CA GLU A 72 -6.56 13.03 8.96
C GLU A 72 -7.71 12.00 8.92
N LYS A 73 -7.62 10.97 8.06
CA LYS A 73 -8.66 9.91 7.98
C LYS A 73 -8.67 8.95 9.17
N LEU A 74 -7.52 8.55 9.71
CA LEU A 74 -7.45 7.69 10.90
C LEU A 74 -7.96 8.39 12.15
N SER A 75 -7.82 9.72 12.23
CA SER A 75 -8.35 10.50 13.36
C SER A 75 -9.89 10.45 13.43
N HIS A 76 -10.57 10.12 12.32
CA HIS A 76 -12.02 9.96 12.24
C HIS A 76 -12.51 8.52 12.47
N LEU A 77 -11.61 7.56 12.72
CA LEU A 77 -11.94 6.16 13.05
C LEU A 77 -11.90 5.88 14.56
N ASN A 78 -11.87 6.92 15.41
CA ASN A 78 -12.02 6.83 16.87
C ASN A 78 -13.48 6.97 17.30
#